data_AF-A0A7V3MJV5-F1
#
_entry.id   AF-A0A7V3MJV5-F1
#
_cell.length_a   1.000
_cell.length_b   1.000
_cell.length_c   1.000
_cell.angle_alpha   90.00
_cell.angle_beta   90.00
_cell.angle_gamma   90.00
#
_symmetry.space_group_name_H-M   'P 1'
#
loop_
_entity.id
_entity.type
_entity.pdbx_description
1 polymer ?
#
loop_
_entity_poly.entity_id
_entity_poly.type
_entity_poly.pdbx_seq_one_letter_code
_entity_poly.pdbx_strand_id
1 'polypeptide(L)'
;VRFAITTVTGAQRSVRRAKFAFLNRHISDVPDRRFQLAADEVLLINPNTGTLPMFRTRRDADITVGIFSRHPVLIREQDPKGNPWGLSMPTLFHMTNDSGLFEEAEDLSDGEFNGWSYTQGSKEYVPLYEAKMLGHFDHRFGTYQGATQAQLNSGSLPRPSVDEHDDPRFELLAHYWVCLPEMTRKLNDRWSRGWMLGARGITNMGNERTFVPSVLPASAVGNSFFLAVLDSPERGPLLHAAWSTLTFDYLARQKLSGSNVNQFVVKQLACPTPDTFDEAAPWRVDTSLSNWVRAYVLELSFTSYRLKPYAQDLHDDGSPFRWDPERRAQLRADLDAGFLHIYGLDRDEAEHVLDSFFVVRKYEERDFGEFRTKRLVLEAYDSMAEAIANGGKGWKPLADPPAGHGPRHPE
;
A
#
# COMPACT_ATOMS: atom_id res chain seq x y z
N VAL A 1 -16.15 21.79 21.34
CA VAL A 1 -16.67 22.67 20.26
C VAL A 1 -15.53 22.97 19.30
N ARG A 2 -15.73 22.82 17.98
CA ARG A 2 -14.77 23.28 16.95
C ARG A 2 -15.33 24.58 16.35
N PHE A 3 -14.51 25.59 16.15
CA PHE A 3 -14.90 26.83 15.47
C PHE A 3 -13.95 27.08 14.29
N ALA A 4 -14.39 27.86 13.32
CA ALA A 4 -13.58 28.29 12.20
C ALA A 4 -13.72 29.81 12.04
N ILE A 5 -12.63 30.47 11.64
CA ILE A 5 -12.64 31.88 11.27
C ILE A 5 -12.42 31.93 9.77
N THR A 6 -13.37 32.53 9.05
CA THR A 6 -13.25 32.78 7.62
C THR A 6 -13.18 34.27 7.39
N THR A 7 -12.07 34.73 6.80
CA THR A 7 -11.89 36.13 6.41
C THR A 7 -11.96 36.23 4.91
N VAL A 8 -12.92 37.00 4.40
CA VAL A 8 -13.14 37.20 2.96
C VAL A 8 -12.85 38.65 2.60
N THR A 9 -12.25 38.89 1.45
CA THR A 9 -12.03 40.24 0.92
C THR A 9 -13.22 40.67 0.04
N GLY A 10 -13.50 41.98 -0.04
CA GLY A 10 -14.52 42.49 -0.96
C GLY A 10 -14.16 42.30 -2.44
N ALA A 11 -15.15 42.44 -3.33
CA ALA A 11 -15.03 42.15 -4.77
C ALA A 11 -13.91 42.92 -5.51
N GLN A 12 -13.43 44.04 -4.96
CA GLN A 12 -12.35 44.84 -5.56
C GLN A 12 -10.93 44.37 -5.19
N ARG A 13 -10.78 43.32 -4.38
CA ARG A 13 -9.47 42.75 -4.03
C ARG A 13 -9.39 41.29 -4.43
N SER A 14 -8.41 40.96 -5.29
CA SER A 14 -8.07 39.59 -5.65
C SER A 14 -7.07 39.00 -4.66
N VAL A 15 -7.37 37.82 -4.12
CA VAL A 15 -6.43 37.03 -3.31
C VAL A 15 -5.84 35.94 -4.19
N ARG A 16 -4.56 36.07 -4.57
CA ARG A 16 -3.87 35.06 -5.41
C ARG A 16 -3.56 33.77 -4.65
N ARG A 17 -3.22 33.88 -3.37
CA ARG A 17 -2.98 32.73 -2.47
C ARG A 17 -3.77 32.91 -1.18
N ALA A 18 -4.67 31.99 -0.91
CA ALA A 18 -5.46 31.97 0.31
C ALA A 18 -4.60 31.43 1.47
N LYS A 19 -4.82 31.97 2.67
CA LYS A 19 -4.11 31.56 3.90
C LYS A 19 -4.96 30.57 4.68
N PHE A 20 -4.36 29.46 5.08
CA PHE A 20 -5.02 28.39 5.82
C PHE A 20 -4.23 28.06 7.08
N ALA A 21 -4.94 27.66 8.15
CA ALA A 21 -4.34 27.05 9.32
C ALA A 21 -5.38 26.10 9.92
N PHE A 22 -5.10 24.80 9.92
CA PHE A 22 -6.03 23.77 10.39
C PHE A 22 -5.56 23.12 11.69
N LEU A 23 -6.50 22.53 12.43
CA LEU A 23 -6.22 21.75 13.65
C LEU A 23 -5.45 22.52 14.75
N ASN A 24 -5.57 23.85 14.78
CA ASN A 24 -5.01 24.68 15.86
C ASN A 24 -5.74 24.35 17.17
N ARG A 25 -4.97 24.07 18.22
CA ARG A 25 -5.49 23.90 19.59
C ARG A 25 -5.43 25.22 20.36
N HIS A 26 -4.43 26.05 20.05
CA HIS A 26 -4.22 27.37 20.63
C HIS A 26 -4.03 28.44 19.54
N ILE A 27 -4.32 29.70 19.85
CA ILE A 27 -4.07 30.84 18.92
C ILE A 27 -2.58 30.94 18.57
N SER A 28 -1.70 30.60 19.53
CA SER A 28 -0.25 30.55 19.35
C SER A 28 0.21 29.52 18.31
N ASP A 29 -0.63 28.55 17.92
CA ASP A 29 -0.27 27.55 16.91
C ASP A 29 -0.35 28.13 15.47
N VAL A 30 -1.09 29.23 15.28
CA VAL A 30 -1.40 29.76 13.95
C VAL A 30 -0.15 30.14 13.15
N PRO A 31 0.88 30.83 13.70
CA PRO A 31 2.08 31.16 12.93
C PRO A 31 2.77 29.94 12.31
N ASP A 32 2.89 28.84 13.07
CA ASP A 32 3.64 27.64 12.65
C ASP A 32 2.83 26.72 11.73
N ARG A 33 1.49 26.73 11.88
CA ARG A 33 0.57 25.91 11.07
C ARG A 33 0.04 26.63 9.85
N ARG A 34 0.30 27.92 9.71
CA ARG A 34 -0.22 28.71 8.60
C ARG A 34 0.54 28.41 7.32
N PHE A 35 -0.20 28.01 6.30
CA PHE A 35 0.30 27.83 4.94
C PHE A 35 -0.56 28.63 3.94
N GLN A 36 -0.09 28.70 2.69
CA GLN A 36 -0.78 29.41 1.62
C GLN A 36 -0.91 28.50 0.40
N LEU A 37 -2.08 28.52 -0.24
CA LEU A 37 -2.30 27.83 -1.52
C LEU A 37 -2.98 28.77 -2.52
N ALA A 38 -2.55 28.68 -3.77
CA ALA A 38 -3.26 29.19 -4.92
C ALA A 38 -4.39 28.24 -5.34
N ALA A 39 -5.34 28.73 -6.14
CA ALA A 39 -6.51 27.95 -6.54
C ALA A 39 -6.14 26.76 -7.47
N ASP A 40 -5.15 26.96 -8.33
CA ASP A 40 -4.56 25.93 -9.18
C ASP A 40 -3.84 24.85 -8.35
N GLU A 41 -3.14 25.22 -7.28
CA GLU A 41 -2.52 24.25 -6.35
C GLU A 41 -3.59 23.37 -5.64
N VAL A 42 -4.76 23.94 -5.30
CA VAL A 42 -5.88 23.16 -4.74
C VAL A 42 -6.40 22.15 -5.78
N LEU A 43 -6.58 22.58 -7.03
CA LEU A 43 -7.03 21.71 -8.12
C LEU A 43 -5.96 20.73 -8.60
N LEU A 44 -4.68 21.03 -8.37
CA LEU A 44 -3.57 20.12 -8.58
C LEU A 44 -3.66 18.94 -7.59
N ILE A 45 -3.90 19.25 -6.31
CA ILE A 45 -3.99 18.24 -5.24
C ILE A 45 -5.32 17.48 -5.28
N ASN A 46 -6.44 18.16 -5.48
CA ASN A 46 -7.80 17.60 -5.43
C ASN A 46 -8.58 17.89 -6.72
N PRO A 47 -8.13 17.38 -7.89
CA PRO A 47 -8.72 17.71 -9.18
C PRO A 47 -10.18 17.25 -9.34
N ASN A 48 -10.57 16.15 -8.67
CA ASN A 48 -11.91 15.58 -8.85
C ASN A 48 -12.95 16.23 -7.93
N THR A 49 -12.52 16.75 -6.78
CA THR A 49 -13.44 17.24 -5.74
C THR A 49 -13.34 18.74 -5.47
N GLY A 50 -12.22 19.39 -5.83
CA GLY A 50 -11.95 20.79 -5.49
C GLY A 50 -11.89 21.07 -3.98
N THR A 51 -11.82 20.03 -3.14
CA THR A 51 -11.81 20.16 -1.68
C THR A 51 -10.48 20.72 -1.21
N LEU A 52 -10.48 21.49 -0.12
CA LEU A 52 -9.25 22.03 0.45
C LEU A 52 -8.47 20.94 1.22
N PRO A 53 -7.16 20.77 0.98
CA PRO A 53 -6.34 19.87 1.78
C PRO A 53 -6.14 20.43 3.20
N MET A 54 -6.13 19.54 4.20
CA MET A 54 -5.99 19.90 5.62
C MET A 54 -4.60 19.56 6.15
N PHE A 55 -3.59 20.32 5.73
CA PHE A 55 -2.22 20.11 6.20
C PHE A 55 -2.03 20.51 7.67
N ARG A 56 -1.17 19.77 8.37
CA ARG A 56 -0.80 20.06 9.78
C ARG A 56 0.27 21.13 9.89
N THR A 57 1.22 21.12 8.96
CA THR A 57 2.35 22.06 8.93
C THR A 57 2.49 22.67 7.54
N ARG A 58 3.23 23.78 7.45
CA ARG A 58 3.61 24.35 6.15
C ARG A 58 4.48 23.40 5.34
N ARG A 59 5.42 22.69 5.99
CA ARG A 59 6.31 21.72 5.33
C ARG A 59 5.51 20.60 4.67
N ASP A 60 4.44 20.11 5.30
CA ASP A 60 3.57 19.10 4.68
C ASP A 60 2.88 19.61 3.41
N ALA A 61 2.45 20.88 3.42
CA ALA A 61 1.84 21.51 2.26
C ALA A 61 2.87 21.64 1.11
N ASP A 62 4.07 22.14 1.41
CA ASP A 62 5.13 22.37 0.43
C ASP A 62 5.58 21.04 -0.23
N ILE A 63 5.82 19.99 0.57
CA ILE A 63 6.18 18.64 0.07
C ILE A 63 5.06 18.06 -0.79
N THR A 64 3.81 18.14 -0.32
CA THR A 64 2.66 17.60 -1.06
C THR A 64 2.47 18.32 -2.39
N VAL A 65 2.52 19.65 -2.42
CA VAL A 65 2.44 20.44 -3.66
C VAL A 65 3.58 20.07 -4.61
N GLY A 66 4.81 19.93 -4.09
CA GLY A 66 5.98 19.53 -4.87
C GLY A 66 5.78 18.19 -5.57
N ILE A 67 5.34 17.17 -4.83
CA ILE A 67 5.06 15.83 -5.38
C ILE A 67 3.96 15.88 -6.44
N PHE A 68 2.85 16.55 -6.16
CA PHE A 68 1.73 16.66 -7.10
C PHE A 68 2.05 17.49 -8.34
N SER A 69 3.10 18.32 -8.29
CA SER A 69 3.61 19.05 -9.46
C SER A 69 4.46 18.17 -10.38
N ARG A 70 5.02 17.06 -9.85
CA ARG A 70 5.88 16.11 -10.59
C ARG A 70 5.12 14.87 -11.05
N HIS A 71 4.11 14.43 -10.28
CA HIS A 71 3.36 13.21 -10.56
C HIS A 71 1.86 13.50 -10.66
N PRO A 72 1.17 12.90 -11.66
CA PRO A 72 -0.27 13.02 -11.76
C PRO A 72 -0.95 12.22 -10.64
N VAL A 73 -2.25 12.49 -10.46
CA VAL A 73 -3.10 11.61 -9.66
C VAL A 73 -3.36 10.28 -10.35
N LEU A 74 -3.66 9.23 -9.57
CA LEU A 74 -4.01 7.90 -10.10
C LEU A 74 -5.15 7.94 -11.15
N ILE A 75 -6.22 8.69 -10.85
CA ILE A 75 -7.41 8.84 -11.70
C ILE A 75 -7.90 10.30 -11.61
N ARG A 76 -7.67 11.08 -12.66
CA ARG A 76 -8.33 12.36 -12.91
C ARG A 76 -9.65 12.10 -13.64
N GLU A 77 -10.75 12.25 -12.93
CA GLU A 77 -12.08 12.08 -13.50
C GLU A 77 -12.35 13.17 -14.55
N GLN A 78 -13.18 12.85 -15.55
CA GLN A 78 -13.51 13.72 -16.69
C GLN A 78 -12.37 14.00 -17.69
N ASP A 79 -11.16 13.49 -17.44
CA ASP A 79 -10.08 13.46 -18.42
C ASP A 79 -9.98 12.05 -19.04
N PRO A 80 -10.23 11.88 -20.35
CA PRO A 80 -10.09 10.59 -21.03
C PRO A 80 -8.69 9.96 -20.93
N LYS A 81 -7.65 10.78 -20.72
CA LYS A 81 -6.27 10.33 -20.48
C LYS A 81 -5.88 10.38 -19.00
N GLY A 82 -6.83 10.69 -18.13
CA GLY A 82 -6.64 10.88 -16.69
C GLY A 82 -6.44 9.60 -15.88
N ASN A 83 -6.48 8.42 -16.52
CA ASN A 83 -6.29 7.12 -15.87
C ASN A 83 -5.16 6.33 -16.56
N PRO A 84 -3.88 6.72 -16.38
CA PRO A 84 -2.76 6.11 -17.08
C PRO A 84 -2.54 4.63 -16.71
N TRP A 85 -3.05 4.20 -15.55
CA TRP A 85 -2.96 2.81 -15.09
C TRP A 85 -4.09 1.92 -15.63
N GLY A 86 -5.12 2.48 -16.29
CA GLY A 86 -6.34 1.73 -16.61
C GLY A 86 -7.00 1.16 -15.34
N LEU A 87 -6.87 1.88 -14.22
CA LEU A 87 -7.23 1.40 -12.90
C LEU A 87 -8.74 1.54 -12.65
N SER A 88 -9.35 0.49 -12.12
CA SER A 88 -10.65 0.53 -11.46
C SER A 88 -10.54 -0.13 -10.07
N MET A 89 -11.40 0.29 -9.14
CA MET A 89 -11.36 -0.19 -7.77
C MET A 89 -12.71 -0.77 -7.35
N PRO A 90 -13.08 -2.00 -7.73
CA PRO A 90 -14.31 -2.63 -7.25
C PRO A 90 -14.14 -3.22 -5.84
N THR A 91 -15.25 -3.46 -5.16
CA THR A 91 -15.34 -4.37 -4.00
C THR A 91 -16.07 -5.64 -4.43
N LEU A 92 -15.71 -6.80 -3.85
CA LEU A 92 -16.23 -8.08 -4.33
C LEU A 92 -17.47 -8.56 -3.55
N PHE A 93 -17.32 -8.96 -2.28
CA PHE A 93 -18.42 -9.44 -1.45
C PHE A 93 -18.76 -8.45 -0.34
N HIS A 94 -20.01 -8.03 -0.26
CA HIS A 94 -20.49 -7.19 0.83
C HIS A 94 -20.84 -8.06 2.04
N MET A 95 -20.16 -7.86 3.17
CA MET A 95 -20.27 -8.75 4.34
C MET A 95 -21.71 -8.95 4.85
N THR A 96 -22.59 -7.94 4.70
CA THR A 96 -24.02 -8.05 5.05
C THR A 96 -24.90 -8.54 3.90
N ASN A 97 -24.89 -7.87 2.75
CA ASN A 97 -25.83 -8.17 1.66
C ASN A 97 -25.60 -9.53 0.99
N ASP A 98 -24.36 -10.04 1.04
CA ASP A 98 -23.98 -11.32 0.43
C ASP A 98 -23.81 -12.44 1.47
N SER A 99 -24.23 -12.24 2.73
CA SER A 99 -23.95 -13.19 3.82
C SER A 99 -24.51 -14.59 3.59
N GLY A 100 -25.60 -14.72 2.81
CA GLY A 100 -26.17 -16.01 2.43
C GLY A 100 -25.34 -16.81 1.41
N LEU A 101 -24.19 -16.29 0.96
CA LEU A 101 -23.22 -16.99 0.11
C LEU A 101 -22.00 -17.50 0.89
N PHE A 102 -21.95 -17.24 2.20
CA PHE A 102 -20.80 -17.52 3.05
C PHE A 102 -21.09 -18.77 3.86
N GLU A 103 -20.20 -19.76 3.73
CA GLU A 103 -20.25 -21.00 4.49
C GLU A 103 -19.23 -20.93 5.62
N GLU A 104 -19.62 -21.39 6.82
CA GLU A 104 -18.69 -21.62 7.92
C GLU A 104 -18.08 -23.03 7.82
N ALA A 105 -17.04 -23.29 8.62
CA ALA A 105 -16.39 -24.60 8.63
C ALA A 105 -17.36 -25.75 8.98
N GLU A 106 -18.38 -25.49 9.80
CA GLU A 106 -19.40 -26.47 10.20
C GLU A 106 -20.32 -26.86 9.03
N ASP A 107 -20.68 -25.90 8.17
CA ASP A 107 -21.52 -26.12 6.98
C ASP A 107 -20.82 -26.99 5.92
N LEU A 108 -19.48 -26.99 5.93
CA LEU A 108 -18.62 -27.72 5.01
C LEU A 108 -17.99 -28.99 5.64
N SER A 109 -18.51 -29.44 6.78
CA SER A 109 -17.96 -30.55 7.57
C SER A 109 -17.93 -31.90 6.84
N ASP A 110 -18.80 -32.11 5.86
CA ASP A 110 -18.81 -33.30 4.98
C ASP A 110 -17.81 -33.19 3.79
N GLY A 111 -17.11 -32.07 3.66
CA GLY A 111 -16.11 -31.81 2.62
C GLY A 111 -14.67 -32.12 3.04
N GLU A 112 -13.76 -32.18 2.06
CA GLU A 112 -12.32 -32.31 2.30
C GLU A 112 -11.66 -30.94 2.39
N PHE A 113 -10.99 -30.64 3.51
CA PHE A 113 -10.23 -29.41 3.71
C PHE A 113 -8.74 -29.63 3.43
N ASN A 114 -8.17 -28.87 2.50
CA ASN A 114 -6.75 -28.98 2.12
C ASN A 114 -5.81 -28.01 2.87
N GLY A 115 -6.30 -27.38 3.94
CA GLY A 115 -5.58 -26.32 4.66
C GLY A 115 -5.89 -24.90 4.19
N TRP A 116 -6.64 -24.72 3.10
CA TRP A 116 -7.02 -23.40 2.58
C TRP A 116 -8.44 -23.36 2.00
N SER A 117 -8.77 -24.30 1.13
CA SER A 117 -10.11 -24.46 0.53
C SER A 117 -10.77 -25.77 0.96
N TYR A 118 -12.09 -25.80 0.88
CA TYR A 118 -12.89 -27.02 1.03
C TYR A 118 -13.32 -27.54 -0.34
N THR A 119 -13.31 -28.86 -0.52
CA THR A 119 -13.91 -29.54 -1.67
C THR A 119 -15.10 -30.36 -1.20
N GLN A 120 -16.30 -30.07 -1.71
CA GLN A 120 -17.52 -30.81 -1.39
C GLN A 120 -18.22 -31.21 -2.69
N GLY A 121 -18.23 -32.52 -2.98
CA GLY A 121 -18.69 -33.03 -4.26
C GLY A 121 -17.83 -32.52 -5.43
N SER A 122 -18.44 -31.78 -6.36
CA SER A 122 -17.75 -31.15 -7.51
C SER A 122 -17.46 -29.65 -7.32
N LYS A 123 -17.76 -29.11 -6.13
CA LYS A 123 -17.60 -27.69 -5.83
C LYS A 123 -16.39 -27.46 -4.94
N GLU A 124 -15.60 -26.46 -5.29
CA GLU A 124 -14.58 -25.89 -4.42
C GLU A 124 -15.12 -24.63 -3.73
N TYR A 125 -14.78 -24.48 -2.45
CA TYR A 125 -15.10 -23.33 -1.63
C TYR A 125 -13.80 -22.68 -1.18
N VAL A 126 -13.56 -21.46 -1.64
CA VAL A 126 -12.33 -20.70 -1.39
C VAL A 126 -12.52 -19.73 -0.22
N PRO A 127 -11.48 -19.43 0.56
CA PRO A 127 -11.61 -18.60 1.75
C PRO A 127 -12.06 -17.18 1.41
N LEU A 128 -12.93 -16.62 2.23
CA LEU A 128 -13.30 -15.21 2.18
C LEU A 128 -12.27 -14.40 2.96
N TYR A 129 -11.34 -13.75 2.25
CA TYR A 129 -10.37 -12.86 2.86
C TYR A 129 -11.04 -11.59 3.38
N GLU A 130 -10.90 -11.35 4.68
CA GLU A 130 -11.18 -10.06 5.29
C GLU A 130 -9.94 -9.17 5.27
N ALA A 131 -10.15 -7.85 5.15
CA ALA A 131 -9.06 -6.88 5.07
C ALA A 131 -8.02 -7.03 6.21
N LYS A 132 -8.45 -7.39 7.42
CA LYS A 132 -7.58 -7.55 8.61
C LYS A 132 -6.56 -8.70 8.48
N MET A 133 -6.78 -9.62 7.54
CA MET A 133 -5.93 -10.77 7.22
C MET A 133 -4.76 -10.41 6.28
N LEU A 134 -4.78 -9.22 5.65
CA LEU A 134 -3.88 -8.85 4.54
C LEU A 134 -2.95 -7.69 4.89
N GLY A 135 -1.63 -7.86 4.91
CA GLY A 135 -0.63 -6.84 5.22
C GLY A 135 0.22 -6.43 4.01
N HIS A 136 1.14 -5.48 4.23
CA HIS A 136 2.14 -5.08 3.25
C HIS A 136 3.00 -6.29 2.87
N PHE A 137 2.96 -6.68 1.59
CA PHE A 137 3.68 -7.84 1.07
C PHE A 137 3.41 -9.14 1.86
N ASP A 138 2.21 -9.28 2.43
CA ASP A 138 1.86 -10.40 3.29
C ASP A 138 0.36 -10.72 3.21
N HIS A 139 -0.01 -11.73 2.42
CA HIS A 139 -1.39 -12.21 2.38
C HIS A 139 -1.77 -13.10 3.57
N ARG A 140 -0.79 -13.45 4.42
CA ARG A 140 -0.95 -14.33 5.60
C ARG A 140 -0.81 -13.53 6.89
N PHE A 141 -1.15 -12.24 6.88
CA PHE A 141 -0.87 -11.32 7.98
C PHE A 141 -1.72 -11.54 9.23
N GLY A 142 -2.93 -12.10 9.11
CA GLY A 142 -3.76 -12.42 10.28
C GLY A 142 -4.66 -13.62 10.02
N THR A 143 -4.85 -14.48 11.02
CA THR A 143 -5.56 -15.75 10.91
C THR A 143 -6.66 -15.87 11.97
N TYR A 144 -7.76 -16.56 11.65
CA TYR A 144 -8.78 -16.92 12.64
C TYR A 144 -8.36 -18.10 13.53
N GLN A 145 -7.31 -18.83 13.14
CA GLN A 145 -6.76 -19.91 13.95
C GLN A 145 -6.28 -19.36 15.30
N GLY A 146 -6.82 -19.92 16.38
CA GLY A 146 -6.49 -19.49 17.74
C GLY A 146 -6.99 -18.10 18.13
N ALA A 147 -7.92 -17.50 17.36
CA ALA A 147 -8.48 -16.19 17.70
C ALA A 147 -9.31 -16.27 18.99
N THR A 148 -8.93 -15.47 19.98
CA THR A 148 -9.66 -15.37 21.25
C THR A 148 -10.91 -14.49 21.09
N GLN A 149 -11.93 -14.72 21.93
CA GLN A 149 -13.15 -13.89 21.92
C GLN A 149 -12.84 -12.39 22.11
N ALA A 150 -11.83 -12.05 22.92
CA ALA A 150 -11.42 -10.66 23.12
C ALA A 150 -10.84 -10.03 21.84
N GLN A 151 -10.09 -10.80 21.04
CA GLN A 151 -9.59 -10.34 19.75
C GLN A 151 -10.73 -10.14 18.75
N LEU A 152 -11.65 -11.11 18.66
CA LEU A 152 -12.83 -11.01 17.79
C LEU A 152 -13.69 -9.80 18.12
N ASN A 153 -13.95 -9.55 19.42
CA ASN A 153 -14.70 -8.38 19.89
C ASN A 153 -14.03 -7.04 19.56
N SER A 154 -12.70 -7.02 19.44
CA SER A 154 -11.92 -5.83 19.07
C SER A 154 -11.62 -5.75 17.57
N GLY A 155 -12.10 -6.70 16.77
CA GLY A 155 -11.82 -6.77 15.33
C GLY A 155 -10.36 -7.07 14.97
N SER A 156 -9.59 -7.62 15.92
CA SER A 156 -8.19 -8.02 15.71
C SER A 156 -8.07 -9.53 15.48
N LEU A 157 -6.96 -9.97 14.88
CA LEU A 157 -6.64 -11.38 14.69
C LEU A 157 -5.23 -11.65 15.23
N PRO A 158 -4.96 -12.87 15.74
CA PRO A 158 -3.60 -13.35 15.95
C PRO A 158 -2.72 -13.15 14.72
N ARG A 159 -1.43 -12.88 14.97
CA ARG A 159 -0.39 -12.85 13.95
C ARG A 159 0.30 -14.22 13.93
N PRO A 160 0.55 -14.80 12.75
CA PRO A 160 1.46 -15.93 12.67
C PRO A 160 2.84 -15.55 13.22
N SER A 161 3.51 -16.53 13.79
CA SER A 161 4.91 -16.46 14.21
C SER A 161 5.83 -16.40 12.99
N VAL A 162 7.09 -16.02 13.22
CA VAL A 162 8.13 -16.02 12.17
C VAL A 162 8.27 -17.40 11.54
N ASP A 163 8.25 -18.47 12.35
CA ASP A 163 8.38 -19.86 11.85
C ASP A 163 7.18 -20.28 11.01
N GLU A 164 5.96 -19.86 11.36
CA GLU A 164 4.76 -20.10 10.54
C GLU A 164 4.80 -19.32 9.22
N HIS A 165 5.23 -18.06 9.26
CA HIS A 165 5.43 -17.28 8.03
C HIS A 165 6.53 -17.86 7.14
N ASP A 166 7.57 -18.44 7.73
CA ASP A 166 8.66 -19.10 7.05
C ASP A 166 8.32 -20.53 6.61
N ASP A 167 7.11 -21.04 6.87
CA ASP A 167 6.62 -22.25 6.20
C ASP A 167 5.90 -21.86 4.89
N PRO A 168 6.38 -22.29 3.71
CA PRO A 168 5.79 -21.93 2.42
C PRO A 168 4.47 -22.65 2.14
N ARG A 169 4.08 -23.62 2.98
CA ARG A 169 2.81 -24.37 2.91
C ARG A 169 1.80 -23.91 3.95
N PHE A 170 2.21 -23.12 4.94
CA PHE A 170 1.30 -22.55 5.91
C PHE A 170 0.39 -21.52 5.21
N GLU A 171 -0.92 -21.67 5.42
CA GLU A 171 -1.94 -20.71 4.99
C GLU A 171 -2.78 -20.29 6.18
N LEU A 172 -3.35 -19.08 6.10
CA LEU A 172 -4.24 -18.59 7.14
C LEU A 172 -5.59 -19.31 7.14
N LEU A 173 -6.23 -19.36 8.30
CA LEU A 173 -7.61 -19.80 8.43
C LEU A 173 -8.54 -18.59 8.29
N ALA A 174 -9.49 -18.68 7.35
CA ALA A 174 -10.57 -17.71 7.22
C ALA A 174 -11.71 -18.01 8.19
N HIS A 175 -12.66 -17.08 8.34
CA HIS A 175 -13.90 -17.33 9.07
C HIS A 175 -14.96 -17.97 8.18
N TYR A 176 -14.97 -17.60 6.90
CA TYR A 176 -15.97 -18.01 5.93
C TYR A 176 -15.29 -18.48 4.64
N TRP A 177 -16.02 -19.29 3.88
CA TRP A 177 -15.67 -19.71 2.52
C TRP A 177 -16.81 -19.41 1.56
N VAL A 178 -16.46 -19.23 0.29
CA VAL A 178 -17.41 -18.94 -0.79
C VAL A 178 -17.20 -19.92 -1.92
N CYS A 179 -18.29 -20.43 -2.48
CA CYS A 179 -18.24 -21.31 -3.64
C CYS A 179 -17.54 -20.61 -4.82
N LEU A 180 -16.50 -21.25 -5.37
CA LEU A 180 -15.64 -20.66 -6.41
C LEU A 180 -16.42 -20.09 -7.62
N PRO A 181 -17.47 -20.75 -8.17
CA PRO A 181 -18.28 -20.17 -9.24
C PRO A 181 -18.94 -18.82 -8.89
N GLU A 182 -19.34 -18.59 -7.63
CA GLU A 182 -19.90 -17.30 -7.20
C GLU A 182 -18.84 -16.20 -7.17
N MET A 183 -17.62 -16.53 -6.72
CA MET A 183 -16.47 -15.63 -6.80
C MET A 183 -16.16 -15.28 -8.25
N THR A 184 -16.05 -16.27 -9.14
CA THR A 184 -15.78 -16.06 -10.57
C THR A 184 -16.85 -15.18 -11.21
N ARG A 185 -18.14 -15.44 -10.92
CA ARG A 185 -19.26 -14.65 -11.42
C ARG A 185 -19.18 -13.19 -10.95
N LYS A 186 -18.80 -12.93 -9.70
CA LYS A 186 -18.66 -11.55 -9.19
C LYS A 186 -17.45 -10.80 -9.75
N LEU A 187 -16.35 -11.51 -10.05
CA LEU A 187 -15.21 -10.92 -10.76
C LEU A 187 -15.57 -10.58 -12.22
N ASN A 188 -16.57 -11.26 -12.80
CA ASN A 188 -17.25 -10.92 -14.05
C ASN A 188 -16.27 -10.63 -15.21
N ASP A 189 -15.31 -11.53 -15.41
CA ASP A 189 -14.23 -11.47 -16.42
C ASP A 189 -13.30 -10.24 -16.33
N ARG A 190 -13.42 -9.42 -15.29
CA ARG A 190 -12.58 -8.22 -15.11
C ARG A 190 -11.15 -8.56 -14.68
N TRP A 191 -10.92 -9.79 -14.23
CA TRP A 191 -9.62 -10.22 -13.75
C TRP A 191 -9.44 -11.71 -13.95
N SER A 192 -8.37 -12.09 -14.65
CA SER A 192 -8.08 -13.47 -15.05
C SER A 192 -6.80 -14.03 -14.45
N ARG A 193 -6.09 -13.25 -13.62
CA ARG A 193 -4.85 -13.70 -12.98
C ARG A 193 -5.15 -14.56 -11.76
N GLY A 194 -4.27 -15.51 -11.45
CA GLY A 194 -4.35 -16.38 -10.27
C GLY A 194 -4.03 -15.69 -8.94
N TRP A 195 -3.97 -14.36 -8.93
CA TRP A 195 -3.70 -13.49 -7.79
C TRP A 195 -4.53 -12.21 -7.93
N MET A 196 -4.74 -11.46 -6.86
CA MET A 196 -5.40 -10.15 -6.87
C MET A 196 -4.55 -9.13 -6.14
N LEU A 197 -4.66 -7.87 -6.51
CA LEU A 197 -4.10 -6.72 -5.77
C LEU A 197 -5.25 -5.89 -5.23
N GLY A 198 -5.05 -5.25 -4.08
CA GLY A 198 -5.96 -4.25 -3.56
C GLY A 198 -5.41 -3.58 -2.32
N ALA A 199 -6.27 -2.88 -1.59
CA ALA A 199 -5.88 -2.28 -0.32
C ALA A 199 -7.03 -2.29 0.69
N ARG A 200 -6.64 -2.25 1.97
CA ARG A 200 -7.59 -2.13 3.08
C ARG A 200 -8.36 -0.81 3.00
N GLY A 201 -9.68 -0.91 3.03
CA GLY A 201 -10.61 0.21 3.10
C GLY A 201 -10.78 0.78 4.51
N ILE A 202 -10.42 0.03 5.57
CA ILE A 202 -10.49 0.49 6.96
C ILE A 202 -9.09 0.81 7.48
N THR A 203 -8.93 1.97 8.09
CA THR A 203 -7.67 2.44 8.67
C THR A 203 -7.92 3.39 9.85
N ASN A 204 -6.86 3.91 10.45
CA ASN A 204 -6.93 5.01 11.42
C ASN A 204 -5.62 5.82 11.37
N MET A 205 -5.68 7.10 11.69
CA MET A 205 -4.50 7.96 11.87
C MET A 205 -3.55 7.46 12.97
N GLY A 206 -4.06 6.66 13.92
CA GLY A 206 -3.26 6.00 14.96
C GLY A 206 -2.58 4.69 14.52
N ASN A 207 -2.78 4.23 13.29
CA ASN A 207 -2.12 3.04 12.78
C ASN A 207 -0.66 3.34 12.37
N GLU A 208 0.20 2.33 12.47
CA GLU A 208 1.57 2.35 11.96
C GLU A 208 1.65 2.76 10.49
N ARG A 209 0.72 2.22 9.69
CA ARG A 209 0.58 2.48 8.26
C ARG A 209 -0.88 2.77 7.95
N THR A 210 -1.16 3.81 7.17
CA THR A 210 -2.53 4.26 6.88
C THR A 210 -3.07 3.62 5.62
N PHE A 211 -2.26 3.50 4.57
CA PHE A 211 -2.61 2.80 3.34
C PHE A 211 -1.91 1.45 3.35
N VAL A 212 -2.67 0.35 3.31
CA VAL A 212 -2.14 -1.01 3.42
C VAL A 212 -2.58 -1.80 2.20
N PRO A 213 -1.77 -1.83 1.13
CA PRO A 213 -2.00 -2.69 -0.02
C PRO A 213 -1.57 -4.12 0.29
N SER A 214 -2.09 -5.06 -0.48
CA SER A 214 -1.64 -6.45 -0.45
C SER A 214 -1.95 -7.14 -1.76
N VAL A 215 -1.07 -8.08 -2.14
CA VAL A 215 -1.38 -9.10 -3.15
C VAL A 215 -1.76 -10.38 -2.44
N LEU A 216 -2.82 -11.04 -2.91
CA LEU A 216 -3.32 -12.31 -2.38
C LEU A 216 -3.62 -13.30 -3.52
N PRO A 217 -3.69 -14.62 -3.24
CA PRO A 217 -4.17 -15.60 -4.21
C PRO A 217 -5.59 -15.25 -4.70
N ALA A 218 -5.93 -15.62 -5.93
CA ALA A 218 -7.30 -15.44 -6.43
C ALA A 218 -8.29 -16.19 -5.52
N SER A 219 -9.16 -15.43 -4.84
CA SER A 219 -10.05 -15.94 -3.80
C SER A 219 -11.25 -15.00 -3.57
N ALA A 220 -12.12 -15.32 -2.62
CA ALA A 220 -13.18 -14.41 -2.23
C ALA A 220 -12.63 -13.30 -1.32
N VAL A 221 -13.17 -12.08 -1.42
CA VAL A 221 -12.71 -10.93 -0.62
C VAL A 221 -13.88 -10.07 -0.14
N GLY A 222 -13.88 -9.73 1.15
CA GLY A 222 -14.86 -8.84 1.75
C GLY A 222 -14.69 -7.37 1.34
N ASN A 223 -15.77 -6.59 1.37
CA ASN A 223 -15.84 -5.22 0.87
C ASN A 223 -15.00 -4.19 1.65
N SER A 224 -14.45 -4.56 2.80
CA SER A 224 -13.44 -3.76 3.51
C SER A 224 -12.06 -3.81 2.86
N PHE A 225 -11.88 -4.55 1.77
CA PHE A 225 -10.70 -4.53 0.91
C PHE A 225 -11.17 -4.30 -0.53
N PHE A 226 -10.81 -3.15 -1.10
CA PHE A 226 -11.11 -2.88 -2.50
C PHE A 226 -10.00 -3.42 -3.38
N LEU A 227 -10.36 -3.97 -4.53
CA LEU A 227 -9.41 -4.49 -5.50
C LEU A 227 -8.81 -3.36 -6.34
N ALA A 228 -7.66 -3.62 -6.94
CA ALA A 228 -7.06 -2.84 -8.00
C ALA A 228 -7.11 -3.67 -9.27
N VAL A 229 -8.05 -3.35 -10.15
CA VAL A 229 -8.20 -3.99 -11.46
C VAL A 229 -7.60 -3.06 -12.49
N LEU A 230 -6.58 -3.53 -13.21
CA LEU A 230 -5.84 -2.79 -14.21
C LEU A 230 -6.13 -3.33 -15.62
N ASP A 231 -6.16 -2.45 -16.62
CA ASP A 231 -6.20 -2.84 -18.04
C ASP A 231 -4.95 -3.65 -18.46
N SER A 232 -3.81 -3.37 -17.81
CA SER A 232 -2.52 -4.06 -17.98
C SER A 232 -2.13 -4.78 -16.69
N PRO A 233 -2.60 -6.02 -16.45
CA PRO A 233 -2.32 -6.77 -15.22
C PRO A 233 -0.82 -6.96 -14.92
N GLU A 234 0.01 -7.05 -15.97
CA GLU A 234 1.46 -7.17 -15.88
C GLU A 234 2.13 -5.97 -15.20
N ARG A 235 1.47 -4.80 -15.16
CA ARG A 235 1.91 -3.60 -14.44
C ARG A 235 1.50 -3.60 -12.97
N GLY A 236 0.65 -4.55 -12.54
CA GLY A 236 0.17 -4.65 -11.16
C GLY A 236 1.28 -4.74 -10.09
N PRO A 237 2.39 -5.46 -10.28
CA PRO A 237 3.51 -5.45 -9.34
C PRO A 237 4.15 -4.07 -9.13
N LEU A 238 4.18 -3.23 -10.17
CA LEU A 238 4.71 -1.86 -10.08
C LEU A 238 3.80 -0.98 -9.22
N LEU A 239 2.48 -1.11 -9.41
CA LEU A 239 1.49 -0.43 -8.57
C LEU A 239 1.54 -0.95 -7.13
N HIS A 240 1.70 -2.25 -6.93
CA HIS A 240 1.86 -2.87 -5.62
C HIS A 240 3.05 -2.27 -4.86
N ALA A 241 4.20 -2.08 -5.52
CA ALA A 241 5.34 -1.39 -4.94
C ALA A 241 5.00 0.05 -4.57
N ALA A 242 4.50 0.83 -5.52
CA ALA A 242 4.20 2.25 -5.32
C ALA A 242 3.28 2.47 -4.12
N TRP A 243 2.19 1.68 -4.04
CA TRP A 243 1.22 1.73 -2.95
C TRP A 243 1.79 1.30 -1.60
N SER A 244 2.83 0.48 -1.58
CA SER A 244 3.43 -0.06 -0.36
C SER A 244 4.44 0.88 0.29
N THR A 245 4.81 1.97 -0.38
CA THR A 245 5.88 2.88 0.06
C THR A 245 5.42 3.85 1.15
N LEU A 246 6.36 4.26 2.00
CA LEU A 246 6.16 5.29 3.03
C LEU A 246 5.74 6.63 2.40
N THR A 247 6.25 6.97 1.22
CA THR A 247 5.86 8.20 0.51
C THR A 247 4.39 8.17 0.10
N PHE A 248 3.90 7.06 -0.47
CA PHE A 248 2.49 6.94 -0.84
C PHE A 248 1.56 6.94 0.39
N ASP A 249 1.95 6.26 1.47
CA ASP A 249 1.23 6.28 2.74
C ASP A 249 1.20 7.69 3.37
N TYR A 250 2.32 8.42 3.31
CA TYR A 250 2.40 9.82 3.73
C TYR A 250 1.39 10.70 2.98
N LEU A 251 1.32 10.59 1.65
CA LEU A 251 0.33 11.32 0.85
C LEU A 251 -1.11 10.95 1.24
N ALA A 252 -1.38 9.66 1.48
CA ALA A 252 -2.69 9.21 1.96
C ALA A 252 -3.03 9.85 3.31
N ARG A 253 -2.08 9.91 4.26
CA ARG A 253 -2.26 10.56 5.58
C ARG A 253 -2.59 12.05 5.49
N GLN A 254 -2.05 12.76 4.49
CA GLN A 254 -2.37 14.18 4.30
C GLN A 254 -3.80 14.40 3.80
N LYS A 255 -4.42 13.40 3.15
CA LYS A 255 -5.73 13.54 2.52
C LYS A 255 -6.87 12.84 3.26
N LEU A 256 -6.56 11.86 4.10
CA LEU A 256 -7.55 11.11 4.85
C LEU A 256 -8.03 11.87 6.10
N SER A 257 -9.35 11.90 6.28
CA SER A 257 -10.01 12.64 7.37
C SER A 257 -10.82 11.76 8.33
N GLY A 258 -10.62 10.44 8.30
CA GLY A 258 -11.33 9.49 9.15
C GLY A 258 -10.72 8.09 9.12
N SER A 259 -11.53 7.09 9.44
CA SER A 259 -11.11 5.69 9.54
C SER A 259 -11.33 4.87 8.27
N ASN A 260 -11.69 5.51 7.15
CA ASN A 260 -11.97 4.84 5.89
C ASN A 260 -11.08 5.39 4.78
N VAL A 261 -10.37 4.50 4.10
CA VAL A 261 -9.67 4.77 2.84
C VAL A 261 -10.70 4.69 1.72
N ASN A 262 -11.46 5.78 1.55
CA ASN A 262 -12.46 5.85 0.50
C ASN A 262 -11.79 5.95 -0.88
N GLN A 263 -12.33 5.22 -1.86
CA GLN A 263 -11.77 5.16 -3.21
C GLN A 263 -11.67 6.53 -3.90
N PHE A 264 -12.58 7.47 -3.62
CA PHE A 264 -12.49 8.83 -4.17
C PHE A 264 -11.27 9.60 -3.66
N VAL A 265 -10.72 9.26 -2.49
CA VAL A 265 -9.46 9.81 -1.99
C VAL A 265 -8.30 9.16 -2.74
N VAL A 266 -8.33 7.83 -2.87
CA VAL A 266 -7.28 7.05 -3.56
C VAL A 266 -7.12 7.48 -5.02
N LYS A 267 -8.22 7.69 -5.74
CA LYS A 267 -8.23 8.21 -7.12
C LYS A 267 -7.36 9.46 -7.29
N GLN A 268 -7.29 10.31 -6.27
CA GLN A 268 -6.57 11.57 -6.32
C GLN A 268 -5.30 11.58 -5.46
N LEU A 269 -4.69 10.43 -5.20
CA LEU A 269 -3.32 10.34 -4.69
C LEU A 269 -2.34 10.42 -5.85
N ALA A 270 -1.27 11.19 -5.67
CA ALA A 270 -0.20 11.27 -6.65
C ALA A 270 0.55 9.94 -6.74
N CYS A 271 0.85 9.49 -7.96
CA CYS A 271 1.53 8.24 -8.22
C CYS A 271 2.35 8.36 -9.51
N PRO A 272 3.57 7.79 -9.58
CA PRO A 272 4.29 7.62 -10.84
C PRO A 272 3.39 6.95 -11.88
N THR A 273 3.53 7.35 -13.14
CA THR A 273 2.80 6.71 -14.23
C THR A 273 3.47 5.39 -14.57
N PRO A 274 2.79 4.48 -15.27
CA PRO A 274 3.44 3.27 -15.74
C PRO A 274 4.69 3.52 -16.57
N ASP A 275 4.68 4.56 -17.41
CA ASP A 275 5.80 4.89 -18.30
C ASP A 275 7.05 5.32 -17.53
N THR A 276 6.91 5.85 -16.29
CA THR A 276 8.05 6.10 -15.40
C THR A 276 8.86 4.83 -15.16
N PHE A 277 8.21 3.66 -15.11
CA PHE A 277 8.91 2.40 -14.84
C PHE A 277 9.64 1.83 -16.07
N ASP A 278 9.41 2.37 -17.26
CA ASP A 278 10.11 1.99 -18.48
C ASP A 278 11.49 2.70 -18.59
N GLU A 279 11.72 3.72 -17.77
CA GLU A 279 13.00 4.44 -17.68
C GLU A 279 14.09 3.65 -16.93
N ALA A 280 15.35 4.02 -17.13
CA ALA A 280 16.47 3.47 -16.38
C ALA A 280 16.40 3.87 -14.90
N ALA A 281 16.80 2.98 -13.98
CA ALA A 281 16.89 3.33 -12.57
C ALA A 281 18.02 4.36 -12.35
N PRO A 282 17.76 5.56 -11.79
CA PRO A 282 18.77 6.62 -11.71
C PRO A 282 20.04 6.24 -10.95
N TRP A 283 19.92 5.42 -9.91
CA TRP A 283 21.03 4.92 -9.10
C TRP A 283 21.74 3.71 -9.72
N ARG A 284 21.16 3.10 -10.74
CA ARG A 284 21.64 1.86 -11.37
C ARG A 284 21.22 1.81 -12.85
N VAL A 285 22.01 2.44 -13.72
CA VAL A 285 21.63 2.67 -15.13
C VAL A 285 21.67 1.42 -16.02
N ASP A 286 22.21 0.29 -15.55
CA ASP A 286 22.19 -1.00 -16.27
C ASP A 286 20.86 -1.75 -16.16
N THR A 287 19.88 -1.22 -15.41
CA THR A 287 18.55 -1.82 -15.28
C THR A 287 17.44 -0.78 -15.40
N SER A 288 16.26 -1.19 -15.84
CA SER A 288 15.05 -0.36 -15.80
C SER A 288 14.48 -0.29 -14.38
N LEU A 289 13.72 0.77 -14.10
CA LEU A 289 12.95 0.88 -12.86
C LEU A 289 11.99 -0.30 -12.71
N SER A 290 11.33 -0.74 -13.78
CA SER A 290 10.45 -1.91 -13.73
C SER A 290 11.21 -3.16 -13.29
N ASN A 291 12.39 -3.44 -13.84
CA ASN A 291 13.14 -4.65 -13.50
C ASN A 291 13.64 -4.59 -12.06
N TRP A 292 14.12 -3.42 -11.62
CA TRP A 292 14.53 -3.20 -10.24
C TRP A 292 13.36 -3.42 -9.27
N VAL A 293 12.22 -2.74 -9.47
CA VAL A 293 11.04 -2.87 -8.59
C VAL A 293 10.51 -4.30 -8.53
N ARG A 294 10.41 -4.99 -9.68
CA ARG A 294 9.89 -6.36 -9.74
C ARG A 294 10.66 -7.32 -8.85
N ALA A 295 12.00 -7.20 -8.79
CA ALA A 295 12.83 -8.04 -7.93
C ALA A 295 12.49 -7.90 -6.44
N TYR A 296 12.27 -6.67 -5.96
CA TYR A 296 11.87 -6.41 -4.57
C TYR A 296 10.48 -6.93 -4.27
N VAL A 297 9.51 -6.64 -5.14
CA VAL A 297 8.11 -7.06 -4.92
C VAL A 297 7.97 -8.57 -4.96
N LEU A 298 8.68 -9.24 -5.89
CA LEU A 298 8.74 -10.68 -5.99
C LEU A 298 9.18 -11.29 -4.66
N GLU A 299 10.36 -10.90 -4.17
CA GLU A 299 10.94 -11.48 -2.95
C GLU A 299 10.13 -11.13 -1.69
N LEU A 300 9.62 -9.91 -1.60
CA LEU A 300 8.81 -9.50 -0.46
C LEU A 300 7.45 -10.23 -0.42
N SER A 301 6.87 -10.60 -1.56
CA SER A 301 5.51 -11.15 -1.62
C SER A 301 5.46 -12.66 -1.74
N PHE A 302 6.37 -13.28 -2.50
CA PHE A 302 6.32 -14.70 -2.84
C PHE A 302 6.93 -15.57 -1.73
N THR A 303 6.20 -15.68 -0.62
CA THR A 303 6.58 -16.47 0.57
C THR A 303 5.70 -17.69 0.79
N SER A 304 4.77 -17.97 -0.12
CA SER A 304 3.92 -19.17 -0.13
C SER A 304 3.70 -19.66 -1.55
N TYR A 305 3.55 -20.98 -1.71
CA TYR A 305 3.17 -21.60 -2.98
C TYR A 305 1.82 -21.10 -3.52
N ARG A 306 0.91 -20.59 -2.68
CA ARG A 306 -0.36 -19.99 -3.15
C ARG A 306 -0.17 -18.72 -3.98
N LEU A 307 0.96 -18.03 -3.83
CA LEU A 307 1.34 -16.90 -4.67
C LEU A 307 2.21 -17.29 -5.88
N LYS A 308 2.34 -18.58 -6.20
CA LYS A 308 3.05 -19.03 -7.40
C LYS A 308 2.56 -18.35 -8.69
N PRO A 309 1.24 -18.16 -8.93
CA PRO A 309 0.78 -17.43 -10.11
C PRO A 309 1.29 -15.99 -10.19
N TYR A 310 1.49 -15.33 -9.04
CA TYR A 310 2.06 -13.99 -8.97
C TYR A 310 3.55 -13.97 -9.33
N ALA A 311 4.31 -14.96 -8.82
CA ALA A 311 5.71 -15.14 -9.15
C ALA A 311 5.91 -15.45 -10.66
N GLN A 312 5.04 -16.28 -11.24
CA GLN A 312 5.08 -16.60 -12.67
C GLN A 312 4.83 -15.38 -13.56
N ASP A 313 3.89 -14.51 -13.20
CA ASP A 313 3.67 -13.22 -13.87
C ASP A 313 4.85 -12.24 -13.70
N LEU A 314 5.73 -12.50 -12.74
CA LEU A 314 7.02 -11.82 -12.53
C LEU A 314 8.21 -12.56 -13.17
N HIS A 315 7.93 -13.59 -13.98
CA HIS A 315 8.91 -14.45 -14.65
C HIS A 315 9.79 -15.27 -13.70
N ASP A 316 9.22 -15.69 -12.57
CA ASP A 316 9.89 -16.51 -11.57
C ASP A 316 9.21 -17.87 -11.39
N ASP A 317 9.95 -18.93 -11.73
CA ASP A 317 9.52 -20.33 -11.58
C ASP A 317 10.19 -21.03 -10.37
N GLY A 318 10.87 -20.29 -9.49
CA GLY A 318 11.52 -20.86 -8.30
C GLY A 318 10.55 -21.20 -7.16
N SER A 319 11.10 -21.79 -6.08
CA SER A 319 10.37 -21.97 -4.81
C SER A 319 10.16 -20.64 -4.07
N PRO A 320 9.18 -20.53 -3.16
CA PRO A 320 8.99 -19.34 -2.34
C PRO A 320 10.25 -18.93 -1.58
N PHE A 321 10.42 -17.62 -1.37
CA PHE A 321 11.50 -17.08 -0.54
C PHE A 321 11.26 -17.36 0.94
N ARG A 322 12.36 -17.49 1.68
CA ARG A 322 12.32 -17.57 3.16
C ARG A 322 11.74 -16.27 3.73
N TRP A 323 10.96 -16.39 4.79
CA TRP A 323 10.51 -15.26 5.58
C TRP A 323 11.57 -14.88 6.62
N ASP A 324 12.43 -13.93 6.25
CA ASP A 324 13.44 -13.35 7.14
C ASP A 324 13.08 -11.89 7.47
N PRO A 325 12.70 -11.56 8.73
CA PRO A 325 12.34 -10.20 9.11
C PRO A 325 13.45 -9.15 8.91
N GLU A 326 14.72 -9.52 9.09
CA GLU A 326 15.85 -8.58 8.96
C GLU A 326 16.10 -8.26 7.48
N ARG A 327 16.18 -9.30 6.64
CA ARG A 327 16.30 -9.14 5.19
C ARG A 327 15.12 -8.38 4.60
N ARG A 328 13.89 -8.69 5.02
CA ARG A 328 12.68 -7.96 4.59
C ARG A 328 12.74 -6.48 4.97
N ALA A 329 13.32 -6.13 6.11
CA ALA A 329 13.50 -4.73 6.52
C ALA A 329 14.47 -4.00 5.58
N GLN A 330 15.59 -4.62 5.22
CA GLN A 330 16.55 -4.07 4.24
C GLN A 330 15.92 -3.89 2.86
N LEU A 331 15.21 -4.92 2.36
CA LEU A 331 14.54 -4.87 1.06
C LEU A 331 13.48 -3.76 1.00
N ARG A 332 12.68 -3.60 2.05
CA ARG A 332 11.69 -2.52 2.13
C ARG A 332 12.37 -1.15 2.21
N ALA A 333 13.49 -1.04 2.92
CA ALA A 333 14.22 0.21 3.04
C ALA A 333 14.81 0.69 1.71
N ASP A 334 15.43 -0.21 0.93
CA ASP A 334 15.86 0.07 -0.44
C ASP A 334 14.68 0.50 -1.32
N LEU A 335 13.55 -0.20 -1.23
CA LEU A 335 12.36 0.12 -2.01
C LEU A 335 11.81 1.51 -1.66
N ASP A 336 11.66 1.81 -0.36
CA ASP A 336 11.22 3.11 0.13
C ASP A 336 12.19 4.24 -0.29
N ALA A 337 13.50 4.02 -0.19
CA ALA A 337 14.54 4.96 -0.63
C ALA A 337 14.47 5.26 -2.14
N GLY A 338 14.33 4.22 -2.97
CA GLY A 338 14.17 4.40 -4.41
C GLY A 338 12.90 5.19 -4.75
N PHE A 339 11.79 4.94 -4.05
CA PHE A 339 10.57 5.72 -4.27
C PHE A 339 10.67 7.16 -3.77
N LEU A 340 11.43 7.47 -2.72
CA LEU A 340 11.73 8.87 -2.34
C LEU A 340 12.39 9.64 -3.50
N HIS A 341 13.36 9.01 -4.18
CA HIS A 341 13.98 9.57 -5.39
C HIS A 341 13.01 9.66 -6.57
N ILE A 342 12.19 8.62 -6.82
CA ILE A 342 11.17 8.63 -7.89
C ILE A 342 10.16 9.76 -7.68
N TYR A 343 9.73 10.01 -6.44
CA TYR A 343 8.84 11.12 -6.09
C TYR A 343 9.54 12.49 -6.08
N GLY A 344 10.87 12.51 -6.26
CA GLY A 344 11.70 13.70 -6.34
C GLY A 344 11.80 14.47 -5.03
N LEU A 345 11.83 13.77 -3.89
CA LEU A 345 12.07 14.39 -2.59
C LEU A 345 13.56 14.66 -2.42
N ASP A 346 13.90 15.80 -1.83
CA ASP A 346 15.25 16.02 -1.32
C ASP A 346 15.47 15.28 0.02
N ARG A 347 16.71 15.31 0.52
CA ARG A 347 17.11 14.60 1.74
C ARG A 347 16.37 15.07 3.00
N ASP A 348 16.06 16.36 3.09
CA ASP A 348 15.35 16.95 4.24
C ASP A 348 13.85 16.66 4.16
N GLU A 349 13.29 16.64 2.94
CA GLU A 349 11.91 16.22 2.68
C GLU A 349 11.72 14.73 2.99
N ALA A 350 12.66 13.88 2.56
CA ALA A 350 12.67 12.46 2.88
C ALA A 350 12.68 12.21 4.40
N GLU A 351 13.54 12.91 5.13
CA GLU A 351 13.59 12.84 6.58
C GLU A 351 12.29 13.27 7.25
N HIS A 352 11.69 14.38 6.80
CA HIS A 352 10.39 14.86 7.30
C HIS A 352 9.27 13.84 7.05
N VAL A 353 9.24 13.20 5.88
CA VAL A 353 8.28 12.13 5.58
C VAL A 353 8.44 10.97 6.55
N LEU A 354 9.67 10.51 6.81
CA LEU A 354 9.94 9.41 7.74
C LEU A 354 9.55 9.76 9.18
N ASP A 355 9.87 10.97 9.64
CA ASP A 355 9.52 11.43 10.99
C ASP A 355 8.01 11.55 11.22
N SER A 356 7.20 11.61 10.17
CA SER A 356 5.74 11.61 10.28
C SER A 356 5.15 10.28 10.78
N PHE A 357 5.90 9.17 10.69
CA PHE A 357 5.47 7.83 11.12
C PHE A 357 5.73 7.58 12.61
N PHE A 358 5.18 8.42 13.47
CA PHE A 358 5.41 8.40 14.93
C PHE A 358 5.05 7.06 15.61
N VAL A 359 4.08 6.31 15.09
CA VAL A 359 3.69 5.00 15.64
C VAL A 359 4.74 3.94 15.31
N VAL A 360 5.24 3.93 14.07
CA VAL A 360 6.35 3.05 13.66
C VAL A 360 7.57 3.34 14.52
N ARG A 361 7.95 4.63 14.65
CA ARG A 361 9.03 5.07 15.52
C ARG A 361 8.88 4.55 16.95
N LYS A 362 7.71 4.75 17.56
CA LYS A 362 7.45 4.32 18.93
C LYS A 362 7.64 2.80 19.12
N TYR A 363 7.17 1.99 18.18
CA TYR A 363 7.32 0.54 18.28
C TYR A 363 8.75 0.09 17.99
N GLU A 364 9.43 0.68 17.01
CA GLU A 364 10.83 0.35 16.73
C GLU A 364 11.78 0.80 17.84
N GLU A 365 11.57 1.97 18.46
CA GLU A 365 12.35 2.40 19.62
C GLU A 365 12.16 1.45 20.81
N ARG A 366 10.97 0.87 20.97
CA ARG A 366 10.69 -0.16 21.99
C ARG A 366 11.38 -1.49 21.67
N ASP A 367 11.29 -1.95 20.42
CA ASP A 367 11.68 -3.31 20.03
C ASP A 367 13.15 -3.43 19.62
N PHE A 368 13.72 -2.36 19.06
CA PHE A 368 15.09 -2.32 18.51
C PHE A 368 15.98 -1.26 19.17
N GLY A 369 15.43 -0.37 20.01
CA GLY A 369 16.19 0.70 20.64
C GLY A 369 16.52 1.88 19.71
N GLU A 370 16.04 1.86 18.47
CA GLU A 370 16.24 2.91 17.47
C GLU A 370 15.04 3.03 16.52
N PHE A 371 14.93 4.15 15.80
CA PHE A 371 13.99 4.25 14.67
C PHE A 371 14.59 3.57 13.43
N ARG A 372 14.67 2.23 13.48
CA ARG A 372 15.40 1.38 12.52
C ARG A 372 14.98 1.62 11.06
N THR A 373 13.69 1.75 10.78
CA THR A 373 13.17 2.06 9.44
C THR A 373 13.75 3.37 8.92
N LYS A 374 13.75 4.44 9.73
CA LYS A 374 14.32 5.73 9.31
C LYS A 374 15.82 5.61 9.02
N ARG A 375 16.57 4.93 9.89
CA ARG A 375 18.01 4.71 9.68
C ARG A 375 18.28 4.00 8.36
N LEU A 376 17.66 2.83 8.13
CA LEU A 376 17.88 2.02 6.93
C LEU A 376 17.45 2.75 5.65
N VAL A 377 16.28 3.41 5.65
CA VAL A 377 15.79 4.13 4.46
C VAL A 377 16.72 5.30 4.12
N LEU A 378 17.21 6.04 5.11
CA LEU A 378 18.12 7.16 4.86
C LEU A 378 19.50 6.69 4.43
N GLU A 379 20.01 5.59 4.98
CA GLU A 379 21.25 4.94 4.53
C GLU A 379 21.16 4.53 3.04
N ALA A 380 20.07 3.86 2.65
CA ALA A 380 19.82 3.50 1.26
C ALA A 380 19.62 4.74 0.37
N TYR A 381 18.89 5.75 0.84
CA TYR A 381 18.66 7.00 0.11
C TYR A 381 19.96 7.73 -0.19
N ASP A 382 20.83 7.86 0.82
CA ASP A 382 22.13 8.54 0.71
C ASP A 382 23.05 7.77 -0.24
N SER A 383 23.09 6.43 -0.14
CA SER A 383 23.84 5.59 -1.09
C SER A 383 23.33 5.71 -2.54
N MET A 384 22.01 5.74 -2.75
CA MET A 384 21.41 5.97 -4.07
C MET A 384 21.74 7.37 -4.60
N ALA A 385 21.69 8.40 -3.75
CA ALA A 385 22.02 9.76 -4.12
C ALA A 385 23.48 9.89 -4.59
N GLU A 386 24.42 9.27 -3.87
CA GLU A 386 25.82 9.19 -4.28
C GLU A 386 26.00 8.49 -5.64
N ALA A 387 25.29 7.38 -5.85
CA ALA A 387 25.34 6.66 -7.11
C ALA A 387 24.77 7.47 -8.28
N ILE A 388 23.65 8.18 -8.06
CA ILE A 388 23.07 9.11 -9.04
C ILE A 388 24.08 10.20 -9.40
N ALA A 389 24.72 10.82 -8.39
CA ALA A 389 25.77 11.83 -8.61
C ALA A 389 26.98 11.28 -9.39
N ASN A 390 27.26 9.98 -9.25
CA ASN A 390 28.30 9.25 -9.98
C ASN A 390 27.81 8.64 -11.32
N GLY A 391 26.70 9.14 -11.87
CA GLY A 391 26.17 8.72 -13.18
C GLY A 391 25.48 7.35 -13.16
N GLY A 392 24.85 7.01 -12.03
CA GLY A 392 24.15 5.75 -11.81
C GLY A 392 25.04 4.53 -11.59
N LYS A 393 26.22 4.75 -10.98
CA LYS A 393 27.23 3.71 -10.73
C LYS A 393 27.58 3.64 -9.24
N GLY A 394 27.92 2.45 -8.79
CA GLY A 394 28.45 2.22 -7.43
C GLY A 394 27.39 2.01 -6.35
N TRP A 395 26.10 2.12 -6.68
CA TRP A 395 25.03 1.71 -5.74
C TRP A 395 25.13 0.22 -5.43
N LYS A 396 24.94 -0.11 -4.16
CA LYS A 396 24.79 -1.48 -3.67
C LYS A 396 23.51 -1.57 -2.83
N PRO A 397 22.71 -2.63 -3.00
CA PRO A 397 21.55 -2.84 -2.14
C PRO A 397 21.97 -3.10 -0.70
N LEU A 398 21.09 -2.80 0.26
CA LEU A 398 21.32 -3.11 1.67
C LEU A 398 21.36 -4.62 1.93
N ALA A 399 20.58 -5.40 1.18
CA ALA A 399 20.52 -6.84 1.29
C ALA A 399 21.53 -7.53 0.36
N ASP A 400 22.28 -8.49 0.90
CA ASP A 400 23.18 -9.38 0.15
C ASP A 400 22.76 -10.85 0.37
N PRO A 401 22.47 -11.63 -0.69
CA PRO A 401 22.42 -11.27 -2.11
C PRO A 401 21.32 -10.22 -2.43
N PRO A 402 21.37 -9.55 -3.60
CA PRO A 402 20.37 -8.56 -4.01
C PRO A 402 18.94 -9.13 -4.03
N ALA A 403 17.95 -8.23 -4.05
CA ALA A 403 16.54 -8.59 -4.21
C ALA A 403 16.30 -9.53 -5.40
N GLY A 404 15.39 -10.49 -5.26
CA GLY A 404 15.11 -11.55 -6.23
C GLY A 404 16.05 -12.76 -6.14
N HIS A 405 17.18 -12.62 -5.45
CA HIS A 405 18.20 -13.66 -5.29
C HIS A 405 18.35 -14.13 -3.84
N GLY A 406 17.44 -13.73 -2.95
CA GLY A 406 17.44 -14.16 -1.55
C GLY A 406 17.26 -15.68 -1.35
N PRO A 407 17.49 -16.16 -0.12
CA PRO A 407 17.29 -17.56 0.24
C PRO A 407 15.86 -18.03 -0.06
N ARG A 408 15.74 -19.25 -0.60
CA ARG A 408 14.47 -19.89 -0.94
C ARG A 408 14.30 -21.21 -0.22
N HIS A 409 13.06 -21.67 -0.14
CA HIS A 409 12.76 -23.04 0.25
C HIS A 409 13.28 -24.03 -0.79
N PRO A 410 13.60 -25.27 -0.39
CA PRO A 410 13.80 -26.36 -1.34
C PRO A 410 12.57 -26.54 -2.23
N GLU A 411 12.80 -27.00 -3.47
CA GLU A 411 11.75 -27.44 -4.41
C GLU A 411 10.86 -28.54 -3.83
#